data_AF-A0A6B3LYV7-F1
#
_entry.id   AF-A0A6B3LYV7-F1
#
_cell.length_a   1.000
_cell.length_b   1.000
_cell.length_c   1.000
_cell.angle_alpha   90.00
_cell.angle_beta   90.00
_cell.angle_gamma   90.00
#
_symmetry.space_group_name_H-M   'P 1'
#
loop_
_entity.id
_entity.type
_entity.pdbx_description
1 polymer ?
#
loop_
_entity_poly.entity_id
_entity_poly.type
_entity_poly.pdbx_seq_one_letter_code
_entity_poly.pdbx_strand_id
1 'polypeptide(L)' 'MLGTDISNWLYNGLKSTDKPGDLGYYMGYKICEAYYNNSEDKKQAIKEILDIKDHQAFLEKSGYATKFE' A
#
# COMPACT_ATOMS: atom_id res chain seq x y z
N MET A 1 9.44 3.84 4.98
CA MET A 1 9.38 2.47 4.43
C MET A 1 10.69 2.00 3.80
N LEU A 2 11.78 2.79 3.82
CA LEU A 2 13.11 2.38 3.35
C LEU A 2 14.17 2.33 4.48
N GLY A 3 13.73 2.49 5.74
CA GLY A 3 14.60 2.38 6.90
C GLY A 3 14.80 0.93 7.31
N THR A 4 15.93 0.62 7.92
CA THR A 4 16.25 -0.73 8.42
C THR A 4 15.57 -1.05 9.75
N ASP A 5 15.06 -0.03 10.45
CA ASP A 5 14.31 -0.20 11.69
C ASP A 5 12.84 -0.53 11.39
N ILE A 6 12.48 -1.79 11.61
CA ILE A 6 11.14 -2.33 11.45
C ILE A 6 10.38 -2.46 12.78
N SER A 7 10.94 -1.96 13.89
CA SER A 7 10.39 -2.11 15.24
C SER A 7 8.98 -1.54 15.39
N ASN A 8 8.58 -0.62 14.49
CA ASN A 8 7.27 0.03 14.46
C ASN A 8 6.36 -0.45 13.31
N TRP A 9 6.68 -1.54 12.62
CA TRP A 9 5.97 -1.96 11.41
C TRP A 9 4.72 -2.81 11.67
N LEU A 10 4.88 -4.06 12.15
CA LEU A 10 3.76 -4.97 12.41
C LEU A 10 3.37 -4.99 13.90
N TYR A 11 2.07 -5.03 14.18
CA TYR A 11 1.49 -5.18 15.52
C TYR A 11 1.85 -4.08 16.54
N ASN A 12 2.26 -2.90 16.07
CA ASN A 12 2.60 -1.77 16.93
C ASN A 12 1.44 -0.81 17.18
N GLY A 13 0.22 -1.14 16.72
CA GLY A 13 -0.96 -0.30 16.91
C GLY A 13 -1.21 0.04 18.38
N LEU A 14 -1.00 -0.91 19.30
CA LEU A 14 -1.16 -0.71 20.75
C LEU A 14 -0.10 0.20 21.38
N LYS A 15 1.06 0.38 20.71
CA LYS A 15 2.16 1.24 21.16
C LYS A 15 2.14 2.62 20.49
N SER A 16 1.28 2.80 19.49
CA SER A 16 1.14 4.05 18.77
C SER A 16 0.27 5.01 19.57
N THR A 17 0.88 6.05 20.15
CA THR A 17 0.17 7.05 20.96
C THR A 17 -0.33 8.23 20.12
N ASP A 18 0.44 8.62 19.10
CA ASP A 18 0.23 9.89 18.39
C ASP A 18 -0.40 9.68 17.00
N LYS A 19 -0.51 8.43 16.55
CA LYS A 19 -0.99 8.04 15.23
C LYS A 19 -1.91 6.83 15.34
N PRO A 20 -2.91 6.67 14.45
CA PRO A 20 -3.65 5.43 14.37
C PRO A 20 -2.72 4.23 14.18
N GLY A 21 -3.04 3.11 14.83
CA GLY A 21 -2.41 1.84 14.56
C GLY A 21 -2.67 1.36 13.13
N ASP A 22 -1.91 0.35 12.70
CA ASP A 22 -2.15 -0.39 11.45
C ASP A 22 -2.14 0.45 10.16
N LEU A 23 -1.55 1.66 10.21
CA LEU A 23 -1.43 2.56 9.06
C LEU A 23 -0.79 1.88 7.84
N GLY A 24 0.19 1.00 8.04
CA GLY A 24 0.80 0.23 6.94
C GLY A 24 -0.22 -0.62 6.18
N TYR A 25 -1.12 -1.30 6.90
CA TYR A 25 -2.19 -2.11 6.29
C TYR A 25 -3.22 -1.25 5.58
N TYR A 26 -3.64 -0.14 6.21
CA TYR A 26 -4.59 0.78 5.60
C TYR A 26 -4.03 1.38 4.30
N MET A 27 -2.79 1.86 4.34
CA MET A 27 -2.14 2.43 3.16
C MET A 27 -1.96 1.39 2.05
N GLY A 28 -1.53 0.17 2.39
CA GLY A 28 -1.44 -0.93 1.43
C GLY A 28 -2.79 -1.23 0.75
N TYR A 29 -3.88 -1.29 1.53
CA TYR A 29 -5.22 -1.44 1.00
C TYR A 29 -5.60 -0.32 0.02
N LYS A 30 -5.36 0.96 0.37
CA LYS A 30 -5.71 2.09 -0.49
C LYS A 30 -4.92 2.11 -1.81
N ILE A 31 -3.65 1.69 -1.79
CA ILE A 31 -2.84 1.56 -3.00
C ILE A 31 -3.40 0.44 -3.89
N CYS A 32 -3.68 -0.74 -3.34
CA CYS A 32 -4.27 -1.85 -4.10
C CYS A 32 -5.67 -1.52 -4.64
N GLU A 33 -6.49 -0.82 -3.86
CA GLU A 33 -7.81 -0.33 -4.29
C GLU A 33 -7.69 0.63 -5.46
N ALA A 34 -6.78 1.60 -5.39
CA ALA A 34 -6.54 2.56 -6.47
C ALA A 34 -6.08 1.86 -7.74
N TYR A 35 -5.11 0.94 -7.63
CA TYR A 35 -4.65 0.13 -8.75
C TYR A 35 -5.80 -0.65 -9.38
N TYR A 36 -6.55 -1.41 -8.57
CA TYR A 36 -7.68 -2.20 -9.04
C TYR A 36 -8.73 -1.33 -9.74
N ASN A 37 -9.05 -0.15 -9.22
CA ASN A 37 -10.04 0.75 -9.80
C ASN A 37 -9.58 1.34 -11.14
N ASN A 38 -8.29 1.66 -11.27
CA ASN A 38 -7.71 2.24 -12.49
C ASN A 38 -7.45 1.19 -13.59
N SER A 39 -7.35 -0.09 -13.25
CA SER A 39 -7.17 -1.16 -14.24
C SER A 39 -8.43 -1.44 -15.06
N GLU A 40 -8.29 -1.59 -16.38
CA GLU A 40 -9.39 -2.00 -17.27
C GLU A 40 -9.77 -3.47 -17.03
N ASP A 41 -8.79 -4.37 -16.97
CA ASP A 41 -8.99 -5.79 -16.64
C ASP A 41 -8.83 -6.03 -15.13
N LYS A 42 -9.96 -6.22 -14.45
CA LYS A 42 -10.01 -6.47 -13.01
C LYS A 42 -9.42 -7.83 -12.60
N LYS A 43 -9.50 -8.85 -13.44
CA LYS A 43 -8.93 -10.18 -13.13
C LYS A 43 -7.42 -10.13 -13.22
N GLN A 44 -6.89 -9.43 -14.22
CA GLN A 44 -5.46 -9.21 -14.36
C GLN A 44 -4.94 -8.36 -13.19
N ALA A 45 -5.66 -7.31 -12.79
CA ALA A 45 -5.29 -6.49 -11.64
C ALA A 45 -5.15 -7.30 -10.34
N ILE A 46 -6.07 -8.23 -10.07
CA ILE A 46 -5.97 -9.10 -8.88
C ILE A 46 -4.73 -9.99 -8.94
N LYS A 47 -4.41 -10.58 -10.10
CA LYS A 47 -3.20 -11.39 -10.25
C LYS A 47 -1.94 -10.57 -9.96
N GLU A 48 -1.90 -9.34 -10.46
CA GLU A 48 -0.77 -8.42 -10.27
C GLU A 48 -0.65 -7.97 -8.81
N ILE A 49 -1.76 -7.68 -8.13
CA ILE A 49 -1.80 -7.37 -6.69
C ILE A 49 -1.26 -8.53 -5.85
N LEU A 50 -1.58 -9.77 -6.22
CA LEU A 50 -1.12 -10.96 -5.48
C LEU A 50 0.34 -11.31 -5.79
N ASP A 51 0.90 -10.80 -6.88
CA ASP A 51 2.26 -11.13 -7.34
C ASP A 51 3.10 -9.88 -7.67
N ILE A 52 3.07 -8.88 -6.77
CA ILE A 52 3.83 -7.63 -6.93
C ILE A 52 5.33 -7.94 -6.91
N LYS A 53 6.02 -7.64 -8.01
CA LYS A 53 7.48 -7.79 -8.12
C LYS A 53 8.23 -6.51 -7.78
N ASP A 54 7.68 -5.37 -8.20
CA ASP A 54 8.24 -4.04 -7.98
C ASP A 54 7.19 -3.15 -7.30
N HIS A 55 7.43 -2.84 -6.04
CA HIS A 55 6.49 -2.11 -5.20
C HIS A 55 6.45 -0.62 -5.53
N GLN A 56 7.55 -0.05 -6.02
CA GLN A 56 7.62 1.36 -6.37
C GLN A 56 6.90 1.61 -7.69
N ALA A 57 7.18 0.78 -8.71
CA ALA A 57 6.45 0.82 -9.97
C ALA A 57 4.96 0.52 -9.77
N PHE A 58 4.61 -0.39 -8.86
CA PHE A 58 3.21 -0.67 -8.52
C PHE A 58 2.51 0.54 -7.90
N LEU A 59 3.16 1.25 -6.97
CA LEU A 59 2.63 2.48 -6.39
C LEU A 59 2.40 3.56 -7.46
N GLU A 60 3.36 3.78 -8.36
CA GLU A 60 3.22 4.74 -9.46
C GLU A 60 2.04 4.38 -10.37
N LYS A 61 1.98 3.12 -10.83
CA LYS A 61 0.88 2.62 -11.67
C LYS A 61 -0.48 2.68 -10.98
N SER A 62 -0.53 2.56 -9.65
CA SER A 62 -1.79 2.68 -8.92
C SER A 62 -2.40 4.08 -9.02
N GLY A 63 -1.60 5.10 -9.36
CA GLY A 63 -2.01 6.51 -9.35
C GLY A 63 -2.30 7.05 -7.94
N TYR A 64 -2.06 6.27 -6.89
CA TYR A 64 -2.37 6.69 -5.52
C TYR A 64 -1.43 7.79 -5.01
N ALA A 65 -0.17 7.81 -5.46
CA ALA A 65 0.81 8.80 -5.05
C ALA A 65 0.45 10.23 -5.50
N THR A 66 -0.13 10.38 -6.68
CA THR A 66 -0.51 11.68 -7.25
C THR A 66 -1.88 12.16 -6.79
N LYS A 67 -2.59 11.38 -5.96
CA LYS A 67 -3.93 11.72 -5.45
C LYS A 67 -3.95 12.97 -4.56
N PHE A 68 -2.80 13.34 -4.00
CA PHE A 68 -2.67 14.40 -2.99
C PHE A 68 -1.85 15.60 -3.49
N GLU A 69 -1.52 15.62 -4.79
CA GLU A 69 -0.91 16.76 -5.46
C GLU A 69 -1.96 17.82 -5.88
#